data_AF-A0A5Q4BLU9-F1
#
_entry.id   AF-A0A5Q4BLU9-F1
#
_cell.length_a   1.000
_cell.length_b   1.000
_cell.length_c   1.000
_cell.angle_alpha   90.00
_cell.angle_beta   90.00
_cell.angle_gamma   90.00
#
_symmetry.space_group_name_H-M   'P 1'
#
loop_
_entity.id
_entity.type
_entity.pdbx_description
1 polymer ?
#
loop_
_entity_poly.entity_id
_entity_poly.type
_entity_poly.pdbx_seq_one_letter_code
_entity_poly.pdbx_strand_id
1 'polypeptide(L)'
;MSISETEPQRPPMAVLDKQTTHVEQHGTTVFKPSREFLLAFSALCTIALAVALDATTLSVALPTMSLALGGTALEAFRSGTSFLLASTVLQPTVAGLSGIFGRKPLVYASSLLFAVGSVVGAIANNFAVVIAGRTIQGIGGGGILALTEVIITDLVPLAVRGQWFSLLSAVWSVGTVTGPLIGAGFAQNVSWRWIFWINLPIIALGVVMIFFFLRQVSVPGGVGAKLKRFDWLGSFLFTAGSTSFLFGMSTGGVMYEWSSFRSLLPMILGVFIIVGFGFWELKFANEPLIDKGIFNNWTMIANYIMTVFHGMILWSILYFLAC
;
A
#
# COMPACT_ATOMS: atom_id res chain seq x y z
N MET A 1 -72.96 5.50 50.93
CA MET A 1 -72.81 6.78 50.23
C MET A 1 -71.33 6.90 49.85
N SER A 2 -70.92 6.11 48.86
CA SER A 2 -70.63 6.53 47.47
C SER A 2 -69.38 7.39 47.35
N ILE A 3 -68.26 6.71 47.10
CA ILE A 3 -66.97 7.24 46.66
C ILE A 3 -67.14 7.67 45.20
N SER A 4 -66.86 8.93 44.86
CA SER A 4 -66.68 9.36 43.46
C SER A 4 -65.21 9.67 43.22
N GLU A 5 -64.55 8.78 42.48
CA GLU A 5 -63.22 8.99 41.90
C GLU A 5 -63.27 10.19 40.93
N THR A 6 -62.32 11.12 41.11
CA THR A 6 -62.05 12.18 40.13
C THR A 6 -60.82 11.78 39.33
N GLU A 7 -61.06 11.50 38.05
CA GLU A 7 -60.08 11.10 37.05
C GLU A 7 -59.06 12.24 36.79
N PRO A 8 -57.74 11.98 36.82
CA PRO A 8 -56.76 12.99 36.43
C PRO A 8 -56.80 13.21 34.91
N GLN A 9 -57.11 14.44 34.51
CA GLN A 9 -57.20 14.90 33.13
C GLN A 9 -55.94 14.56 32.32
N ARG A 10 -56.12 13.77 31.26
CA ARG A 10 -55.11 13.48 30.24
C ARG A 10 -54.80 14.77 29.46
N PRO A 11 -53.52 15.18 29.30
CA PRO A 11 -53.20 16.37 28.53
C PRO A 11 -53.60 16.20 27.05
N PRO A 12 -53.97 17.29 26.35
CA PRO A 12 -54.46 17.21 24.98
C PRO A 12 -53.37 16.69 24.02
N MET A 13 -53.72 15.70 23.19
CA MET A 13 -52.84 15.05 22.20
C MET A 13 -52.21 15.99 21.15
N ALA A 14 -52.51 17.29 21.17
CA ALA A 14 -51.98 18.26 20.23
C ALA A 14 -50.56 18.75 20.55
N VAL A 15 -50.03 18.47 21.75
CA VAL A 15 -48.69 18.95 22.17
C VAL A 15 -47.57 17.95 21.83
N LEU A 16 -47.90 16.69 21.56
CA LEU A 16 -46.92 15.64 21.23
C LEU A 16 -46.53 15.58 19.75
N ASP A 17 -47.22 16.31 18.87
CA ASP A 17 -47.00 16.22 17.41
C ASP A 17 -45.97 17.23 16.88
N LYS A 18 -45.59 18.23 17.68
CA LYS A 18 -44.62 19.27 17.27
C LYS A 18 -43.17 19.00 17.69
N GLN A 19 -42.90 17.93 18.45
CA GLN A 19 -41.54 17.56 18.88
C GLN A 19 -40.99 16.30 18.18
N THR A 20 -41.79 15.62 17.36
CA THR A 20 -41.39 14.38 16.66
C THR A 20 -41.00 14.58 15.19
N THR A 21 -40.97 15.83 14.69
CA THR A 21 -40.59 16.14 13.30
C THR A 21 -39.24 16.87 13.18
N HIS A 22 -38.32 16.63 14.12
CA HIS A 22 -36.89 16.71 13.86
C HIS A 22 -36.29 15.30 13.90
N VAL A 23 -36.86 14.39 13.12
CA VAL A 23 -36.01 13.34 12.52
C VAL A 23 -35.11 14.12 11.58
N GLU A 24 -33.90 14.43 12.04
CA GLU A 24 -32.81 14.84 11.18
C GLU A 24 -32.80 13.84 10.02
N GLN A 25 -33.26 14.31 8.87
CA GLN A 25 -32.86 13.73 7.61
C GLN A 25 -31.35 13.84 7.60
N HIS A 26 -30.67 12.77 8.01
CA HIS A 26 -29.37 12.40 7.48
C HIS A 26 -29.59 12.20 5.97
N GLY A 27 -29.77 13.31 5.26
CA GLY A 27 -29.64 13.35 3.82
C GLY A 27 -28.24 12.81 3.58
N THR A 28 -28.17 11.59 3.07
CA THR A 28 -26.97 11.03 2.47
C THR A 28 -26.54 12.07 1.45
N THR A 29 -25.59 12.92 1.83
CA THR A 29 -24.97 13.86 0.91
C THR A 29 -24.29 12.97 -0.11
N VAL A 30 -24.98 12.75 -1.23
CA VAL A 30 -24.49 11.92 -2.32
C VAL A 30 -23.18 12.57 -2.73
N PHE A 31 -22.07 11.90 -2.42
CA PHE A 31 -20.74 12.38 -2.78
C PHE A 31 -20.71 12.54 -4.29
N LYS A 32 -20.70 13.78 -4.78
CA LYS A 32 -20.59 14.10 -6.20
C LYS A 32 -19.12 14.34 -6.51
N PRO A 33 -18.42 13.38 -7.15
CA PRO A 33 -17.02 13.57 -7.48
C PRO A 33 -16.87 14.74 -8.45
N SER A 34 -16.00 15.70 -8.12
CA SER A 34 -15.68 16.79 -9.03
C SER A 34 -14.90 16.24 -10.24
N ARG A 35 -14.92 16.97 -11.37
CA ARG A 35 -14.10 16.60 -12.54
C ARG A 35 -12.61 16.52 -12.19
N GLU A 36 -12.14 17.46 -11.36
CA GLU A 36 -10.75 17.47 -10.87
C GLU A 36 -10.42 16.20 -10.07
N PHE A 37 -11.34 15.76 -9.20
CA PHE A 37 -11.17 14.53 -8.43
C PHE A 37 -11.12 13.29 -9.34
N LEU A 38 -12.02 13.18 -10.31
CA LEU A 38 -12.02 12.05 -11.26
C LEU A 38 -10.72 11.98 -12.06
N LEU A 39 -10.21 13.13 -12.49
CA LEU A 39 -8.94 13.22 -13.23
C LEU A 39 -7.75 12.85 -12.34
N ALA A 40 -7.71 13.35 -11.10
CA ALA A 40 -6.68 12.97 -10.13
C ALA A 40 -6.73 11.46 -9.79
N PHE A 41 -7.92 10.90 -9.59
CA PHE A 41 -8.12 9.48 -9.34
C PHE A 41 -7.66 8.63 -10.53
N SER A 42 -8.00 9.03 -11.76
CA SER A 42 -7.53 8.33 -12.98
C SER A 42 -6.00 8.35 -13.11
N ALA A 43 -5.35 9.43 -12.68
CA ALA A 43 -3.90 9.54 -12.66
C ALA A 43 -3.27 8.58 -11.64
N LEU A 44 -3.87 8.48 -10.44
CA LEU A 44 -3.47 7.51 -9.41
C LEU A 44 -3.67 6.06 -9.90
N CYS A 45 -4.79 5.77 -10.56
CA CYS A 45 -5.03 4.48 -11.19
C CYS A 45 -3.98 4.15 -12.25
N THR A 46 -3.54 5.14 -13.03
CA THR A 46 -2.52 4.93 -14.08
C THR A 46 -1.16 4.54 -13.48
N ILE A 47 -0.71 5.22 -12.42
CA ILE A 47 0.54 4.83 -11.74
C ILE A 47 0.40 3.50 -10.99
N ALA A 48 -0.77 3.22 -10.38
CA ALA A 48 -1.03 1.95 -9.73
C ALA A 48 -1.08 0.78 -10.73
N LEU A 49 -1.61 1.01 -11.93
CA LEU A 49 -1.60 0.04 -13.03
C LEU A 49 -0.18 -0.32 -13.45
N ALA A 50 0.74 0.66 -13.52
CA ALA A 50 2.14 0.38 -13.82
C ALA A 50 2.78 -0.56 -12.78
N VAL A 51 2.48 -0.34 -11.48
CA VAL A 51 2.97 -1.20 -10.40
C VAL A 51 2.38 -2.62 -10.50
N ALA A 52 1.08 -2.75 -10.79
CA ALA A 52 0.43 -4.04 -10.96
C ALA A 52 0.96 -4.82 -12.18
N LEU A 53 1.16 -4.13 -13.30
CA LEU A 53 1.72 -4.70 -14.53
C LEU A 53 3.17 -5.17 -14.30
N ASP A 54 3.99 -4.37 -13.63
CA ASP A 54 5.36 -4.74 -13.29
C ASP A 54 5.43 -5.99 -12.40
N ALA A 55 4.61 -6.06 -11.36
CA ALA A 55 4.60 -7.20 -10.44
C ALA A 55 4.19 -8.51 -11.13
N THR A 56 3.39 -8.45 -12.20
CA THR A 56 2.78 -9.61 -12.86
C THR A 56 3.46 -10.01 -14.17
N THR A 57 4.05 -9.07 -14.91
CA THR A 57 4.88 -9.36 -16.09
C THR A 57 6.13 -10.16 -15.75
N LEU A 58 6.73 -9.90 -14.57
CA LEU A 58 7.99 -10.52 -14.17
C LEU A 58 7.85 -12.04 -14.03
N SER A 59 6.76 -12.53 -13.45
CA SER A 59 6.57 -13.96 -13.15
C SER A 59 6.70 -14.85 -14.38
N VAL A 60 6.20 -14.37 -15.54
CA VAL A 60 6.27 -15.09 -16.83
C VAL A 60 7.65 -14.97 -17.48
N ALA A 61 8.39 -13.89 -17.18
CA ALA A 61 9.71 -13.64 -17.74
C ALA A 61 10.85 -14.31 -16.93
N LEU A 62 10.59 -14.78 -15.70
CA LEU A 62 11.62 -15.36 -14.81
C LEU A 62 12.45 -16.47 -15.47
N PRO A 63 11.88 -17.47 -16.18
CA PRO A 63 12.66 -18.53 -16.81
C PRO A 63 13.60 -17.99 -17.90
N THR A 64 13.09 -17.09 -18.74
CA THR A 64 13.87 -16.44 -19.81
C THR A 64 14.99 -15.57 -19.25
N MET A 65 14.74 -14.86 -18.14
CA MET A 65 15.76 -14.08 -17.44
C MET A 65 16.85 -14.96 -16.84
N SER A 66 16.47 -16.10 -16.23
CA SER A 66 17.41 -17.08 -15.67
C SER A 66 18.38 -17.58 -16.73
N LEU A 67 17.85 -17.97 -17.89
CA LEU A 67 18.65 -18.44 -19.02
C LEU A 67 19.55 -17.34 -19.60
N ALA A 68 19.00 -16.13 -19.80
CA ALA A 68 19.74 -15.03 -20.43
C ALA A 68 20.87 -14.45 -19.56
N LEU A 69 20.73 -14.51 -18.23
CA LEU A 69 21.72 -14.01 -17.27
C LEU A 69 22.63 -15.12 -16.73
N GLY A 70 22.44 -16.38 -17.15
CA GLY A 70 23.19 -17.53 -16.68
C GLY A 70 23.01 -17.82 -15.19
N GLY A 71 21.89 -17.38 -14.60
CA GLY A 71 21.60 -17.56 -13.17
C GLY A 71 20.64 -18.70 -12.89
N THR A 72 20.49 -19.00 -11.62
CA THR A 72 19.60 -20.05 -11.10
C THR A 72 18.16 -19.57 -10.98
N ALA A 73 17.19 -20.50 -11.01
CA ALA A 73 15.78 -20.19 -10.74
C ALA A 73 15.58 -19.49 -9.38
N LEU A 74 16.45 -19.81 -8.41
CA LEU A 74 16.47 -19.16 -7.10
C LEU A 74 16.84 -17.67 -7.18
N GLU A 75 17.82 -17.29 -8.01
CA GLU A 75 18.19 -15.89 -8.20
C GLU A 75 17.09 -15.10 -8.92
N ALA A 76 16.42 -15.73 -9.87
CA ALA A 76 15.24 -15.17 -10.53
C ALA A 76 14.11 -14.94 -9.51
N PHE A 77 13.80 -15.93 -8.66
CA PHE A 77 12.82 -15.80 -7.59
C PHE A 77 13.17 -14.66 -6.60
N ARG A 78 14.45 -14.57 -6.18
CA ARG A 78 14.93 -13.50 -5.29
C ARG A 78 14.68 -12.10 -5.86
N SER A 79 14.77 -11.93 -7.17
CA SER A 79 14.50 -10.64 -7.82
C SER A 79 13.05 -10.18 -7.64
N GLY A 80 12.08 -11.10 -7.79
CA GLY A 80 10.66 -10.81 -7.56
C GLY A 80 10.37 -10.52 -6.09
N THR A 81 10.88 -11.35 -5.19
CA THR A 81 10.67 -11.17 -3.75
C THR A 81 11.29 -9.88 -3.22
N SER A 82 12.44 -9.45 -3.75
CA SER A 82 13.08 -8.20 -3.33
C SER A 82 12.20 -6.97 -3.57
N PHE A 83 11.45 -6.94 -4.69
CA PHE A 83 10.49 -5.89 -4.99
C PHE A 83 9.32 -5.91 -4.01
N LEU A 84 8.71 -7.08 -3.80
CA LEU A 84 7.56 -7.23 -2.91
C LEU A 84 7.95 -6.84 -1.47
N LEU A 85 9.07 -7.37 -0.98
CA LEU A 85 9.58 -7.07 0.35
C LEU A 85 9.85 -5.57 0.51
N ALA A 86 10.58 -4.95 -0.42
CA ALA A 86 10.85 -3.52 -0.37
C ALA A 86 9.55 -2.69 -0.42
N SER A 87 8.57 -3.10 -1.23
CA SER A 87 7.29 -2.43 -1.33
C SER A 87 6.49 -2.49 -0.02
N THR A 88 6.39 -3.67 0.60
CA THR A 88 5.62 -3.88 1.84
C THR A 88 6.23 -3.13 3.01
N VAL A 89 7.56 -3.17 3.15
CA VAL A 89 8.23 -2.59 4.31
C VAL A 89 8.22 -1.06 4.28
N LEU A 90 8.29 -0.45 3.08
CA LEU A 90 8.37 1.01 2.96
C LEU A 90 7.02 1.71 2.91
N GLN A 91 5.92 0.98 2.71
CA GLN A 91 4.57 1.54 2.67
C GLN A 91 4.24 2.42 3.90
N PRO A 92 4.41 1.96 5.16
CA PRO A 92 4.08 2.77 6.34
C PRO A 92 4.97 4.01 6.48
N THR A 93 6.25 3.86 6.18
CA THR A 93 7.24 4.95 6.20
C THR A 93 6.84 6.05 5.22
N VAL A 94 6.49 5.70 3.98
CA VAL A 94 6.06 6.66 2.96
C VAL A 94 4.70 7.28 3.31
N ALA A 95 3.77 6.50 3.86
CA ALA A 95 2.49 7.00 4.34
C ALA A 95 2.67 8.06 5.44
N GLY A 96 3.53 7.82 6.43
CA GLY A 96 3.86 8.80 7.47
C GLY A 96 4.54 10.06 6.91
N LEU A 97 5.55 9.90 6.04
CA LEU A 97 6.23 11.01 5.35
C LEU A 97 5.25 11.90 4.59
N SER A 98 4.23 11.31 3.99
CA SER A 98 3.24 12.05 3.20
C SER A 98 2.40 13.02 4.04
N GLY A 99 2.25 12.78 5.35
CA GLY A 99 1.56 13.70 6.26
C GLY A 99 2.36 14.98 6.53
N ILE A 100 3.69 14.88 6.50
CA ILE A 100 4.60 15.99 6.83
C ILE A 100 4.97 16.80 5.57
N PHE A 101 5.33 16.12 4.50
CA PHE A 101 5.80 16.75 3.25
C PHE A 101 4.65 17.08 2.29
N GLY A 102 3.48 16.49 2.50
CA GLY A 102 2.35 16.53 1.58
C GLY A 102 2.37 15.35 0.60
N ARG A 103 1.21 15.10 -0.02
CA ARG A 103 1.01 13.91 -0.87
C ARG A 103 1.73 14.04 -2.22
N LYS A 104 1.57 15.18 -2.91
CA LYS A 104 2.07 15.38 -4.29
C LYS A 104 3.59 15.21 -4.45
N PRO A 105 4.45 15.81 -3.59
CA PRO A 105 5.90 15.62 -3.70
C PRO A 105 6.33 14.17 -3.50
N LEU A 106 5.67 13.45 -2.58
CA LEU A 106 5.98 12.05 -2.31
C LEU A 106 5.56 11.16 -3.47
N VAL A 107 4.44 11.46 -4.14
CA VAL A 107 4.03 10.71 -5.34
C VAL A 107 5.08 10.85 -6.44
N TYR A 108 5.67 12.04 -6.61
CA TYR A 108 6.78 12.23 -7.55
C TYR A 108 8.05 11.50 -7.14
N ALA A 109 8.43 11.56 -5.87
CA ALA A 109 9.60 10.84 -5.37
C ALA A 109 9.44 9.33 -5.57
N SER A 110 8.28 8.77 -5.23
CA SER A 110 7.96 7.36 -5.43
C SER A 110 7.93 6.96 -6.92
N SER A 111 7.35 7.80 -7.77
CA SER A 111 7.33 7.57 -9.23
C SER A 111 8.74 7.62 -9.83
N LEU A 112 9.58 8.54 -9.37
CA LEU A 112 10.97 8.64 -9.79
C LEU A 112 11.78 7.42 -9.36
N LEU A 113 11.65 6.98 -8.11
CA LEU A 113 12.31 5.76 -7.62
C LEU A 113 11.87 4.54 -8.41
N PHE A 114 10.57 4.42 -8.70
CA PHE A 114 10.05 3.34 -9.52
C PHE A 114 10.64 3.39 -10.94
N ALA A 115 10.69 4.56 -11.58
CA ALA A 115 11.29 4.74 -12.90
C ALA A 115 12.80 4.42 -12.92
N VAL A 116 13.56 4.89 -11.92
CA VAL A 116 14.99 4.59 -11.79
C VAL A 116 15.21 3.09 -11.62
N GLY A 117 14.43 2.44 -10.75
CA GLY A 117 14.49 0.99 -10.56
C GLY A 117 14.18 0.21 -11.85
N SER A 118 13.18 0.65 -12.61
CA SER A 118 12.87 0.11 -13.94
C SER A 118 14.07 0.24 -14.90
N VAL A 119 14.70 1.41 -14.98
CA VAL A 119 15.87 1.63 -15.85
C VAL A 119 17.03 0.73 -15.44
N VAL A 120 17.33 0.64 -14.14
CA VAL A 120 18.40 -0.23 -13.62
C VAL A 120 18.14 -1.70 -13.96
N GLY A 121 16.90 -2.17 -13.81
CA GLY A 121 16.50 -3.52 -14.21
C GLY A 121 16.63 -3.76 -15.71
N ALA A 122 16.27 -2.77 -16.53
CA ALA A 122 16.30 -2.86 -17.99
C ALA A 122 17.73 -2.98 -18.55
N ILE A 123 18.71 -2.30 -17.94
CA ILE A 123 20.12 -2.34 -18.37
C ILE A 123 20.94 -3.43 -17.65
N ALA A 124 20.31 -4.23 -16.79
CA ALA A 124 21.01 -5.20 -15.98
C ALA A 124 21.67 -6.30 -16.83
N ASN A 125 22.91 -6.66 -16.42
CA ASN A 125 23.72 -7.71 -17.05
C ASN A 125 23.98 -8.90 -16.13
N ASN A 126 23.53 -8.83 -14.87
CA ASN A 126 23.60 -9.92 -13.91
C ASN A 126 22.45 -9.80 -12.90
N PHE A 127 22.18 -10.88 -12.16
CA PHE A 127 21.08 -10.91 -11.19
C PHE A 127 21.27 -9.95 -10.01
N ALA A 128 22.50 -9.62 -9.61
CA ALA A 128 22.73 -8.66 -8.53
C ALA A 128 22.23 -7.26 -8.91
N VAL A 129 22.47 -6.82 -10.16
CA VAL A 129 21.96 -5.54 -10.67
C VAL A 129 20.44 -5.59 -10.83
N VAL A 130 19.87 -6.71 -11.28
CA VAL A 130 18.40 -6.89 -11.32
C VAL A 130 17.81 -6.74 -9.93
N ILE A 131 18.34 -7.44 -8.91
CA ILE A 131 17.85 -7.38 -7.52
C ILE A 131 17.96 -5.95 -6.96
N ALA A 132 19.05 -5.24 -7.23
CA ALA A 132 19.21 -3.85 -6.83
C ALA A 132 18.16 -2.94 -7.50
N GLY A 133 17.97 -3.09 -8.81
CA GLY A 133 16.92 -2.39 -9.56
C GLY A 133 15.52 -2.67 -9.02
N ARG A 134 15.20 -3.94 -8.77
CA ARG A 134 13.92 -4.40 -8.20
C ARG A 134 13.69 -3.87 -6.79
N THR A 135 14.74 -3.76 -5.98
CA THR A 135 14.65 -3.18 -4.64
C THR A 135 14.31 -1.69 -4.71
N ILE A 136 15.03 -0.92 -5.54
CA ILE A 136 14.76 0.51 -5.77
C ILE A 136 13.33 0.71 -6.32
N GLN A 137 12.96 -0.13 -7.29
CA GLN A 137 11.64 -0.13 -7.90
C GLN A 137 10.54 -0.46 -6.88
N GLY A 138 10.79 -1.41 -5.97
CA GLY A 138 9.89 -1.80 -4.90
C GLY A 138 9.66 -0.68 -3.89
N ILE A 139 10.70 0.07 -3.53
CA ILE A 139 10.57 1.27 -2.68
C ILE A 139 9.62 2.29 -3.36
N GLY A 140 9.81 2.53 -4.65
CA GLY A 140 8.94 3.42 -5.43
C GLY A 140 7.50 2.89 -5.55
N GLY A 141 7.34 1.61 -5.86
CA GLY A 141 6.05 0.95 -6.02
C GLY A 141 5.24 0.91 -4.72
N GLY A 142 5.87 0.55 -3.60
CA GLY A 142 5.25 0.59 -2.28
C GLY A 142 4.78 2.00 -1.91
N GLY A 143 5.58 3.02 -2.24
CA GLY A 143 5.19 4.42 -2.06
C GLY A 143 4.01 4.82 -2.94
N ILE A 144 3.99 4.45 -4.22
CA ILE A 144 2.86 4.70 -5.13
C ILE A 144 1.56 4.10 -4.56
N LEU A 145 1.62 2.84 -4.10
CA LEU A 145 0.46 2.15 -3.54
C LEU A 145 -0.03 2.83 -2.27
N ALA A 146 0.86 3.03 -1.28
CA ALA A 146 0.51 3.70 -0.04
C ALA A 146 -0.08 5.09 -0.28
N LEU A 147 0.54 5.90 -1.14
CA LEU A 147 0.08 7.26 -1.41
C LEU A 147 -1.24 7.28 -2.17
N THR A 148 -1.48 6.33 -3.07
CA THR A 148 -2.76 6.19 -3.76
C THR A 148 -3.89 5.95 -2.76
N GLU A 149 -3.69 5.01 -1.84
CA GLU A 149 -4.67 4.72 -0.78
C GLU A 149 -4.86 5.91 0.16
N VAL A 150 -3.78 6.54 0.61
CA VAL A 150 -3.82 7.73 1.47
C VAL A 150 -4.59 8.86 0.81
N ILE A 151 -4.31 9.18 -0.47
CA ILE A 151 -5.01 10.25 -1.20
C ILE A 151 -6.50 9.93 -1.36
N ILE A 152 -6.86 8.67 -1.65
CA ILE A 152 -8.27 8.26 -1.70
C ILE A 152 -8.93 8.47 -0.35
N THR A 153 -8.28 8.07 0.75
CA THR A 153 -8.85 8.27 2.09
C THR A 153 -8.99 9.74 2.47
N ASP A 154 -8.09 10.61 2.03
CA ASP A 154 -8.17 12.06 2.29
C ASP A 154 -9.31 12.74 1.51
N LEU A 155 -9.58 12.30 0.29
CA LEU A 155 -10.52 12.96 -0.62
C LEU A 155 -11.94 12.37 -0.57
N VAL A 156 -12.07 11.11 -0.18
CA VAL A 156 -13.33 10.35 -0.27
C VAL A 156 -13.93 10.13 1.12
N PRO A 157 -15.21 10.49 1.34
CA PRO A 157 -15.92 10.20 2.59
C PRO A 157 -15.98 8.70 2.88
N LEU A 158 -15.85 8.33 4.17
CA LEU A 158 -15.78 6.94 4.63
C LEU A 158 -16.90 6.04 4.05
N ALA A 159 -18.13 6.54 3.94
CA ALA A 159 -19.29 5.79 3.45
C ALA A 159 -19.17 5.29 2.00
N VAL A 160 -18.43 6.00 1.15
CA VAL A 160 -18.26 5.65 -0.27
C VAL A 160 -16.85 5.14 -0.60
N ARG A 161 -15.90 5.17 0.35
CA ARG A 161 -14.52 4.69 0.15
C ARG A 161 -14.46 3.27 -0.41
N GLY A 162 -15.34 2.38 0.04
CA GLY A 162 -15.39 0.99 -0.46
C GLY A 162 -15.59 0.89 -1.97
N GLN A 163 -16.37 1.79 -2.57
CA GLN A 163 -16.61 1.81 -4.02
C GLN A 163 -15.38 2.33 -4.81
N TRP A 164 -14.61 3.24 -4.23
CA TRP A 164 -13.38 3.74 -4.87
C TRP A 164 -12.23 2.75 -4.73
N PHE A 165 -12.12 2.07 -3.59
CA PHE A 165 -11.19 0.97 -3.42
C PHE A 165 -11.54 -0.22 -4.34
N SER A 166 -12.81 -0.53 -4.56
CA SER A 166 -13.18 -1.59 -5.51
C SER A 166 -12.81 -1.23 -6.95
N LEU A 167 -12.93 0.05 -7.35
CA LEU A 167 -12.46 0.53 -8.65
C LEU A 167 -10.93 0.46 -8.77
N LEU A 168 -10.20 0.83 -7.72
CA LEU A 168 -8.74 0.66 -7.68
C LEU A 168 -8.34 -0.82 -7.82
N SER A 169 -9.03 -1.72 -7.12
CA SER A 169 -8.84 -3.17 -7.24
C SER A 169 -9.18 -3.69 -8.64
N ALA A 170 -10.19 -3.13 -9.31
CA ALA A 170 -10.51 -3.49 -10.69
C ALA A 170 -9.37 -3.13 -11.66
N VAL A 171 -8.73 -1.97 -11.48
CA VAL A 171 -7.53 -1.58 -12.25
C VAL A 171 -6.38 -2.56 -11.99
N TRP A 172 -6.19 -2.97 -10.74
CA TRP A 172 -5.22 -4.01 -10.38
C TRP A 172 -5.52 -5.35 -11.06
N SER A 173 -6.78 -5.78 -11.10
CA SER A 173 -7.18 -6.99 -11.83
C SER A 173 -6.87 -6.90 -13.31
N VAL A 174 -7.10 -5.74 -13.94
CA VAL A 174 -6.72 -5.50 -15.34
C VAL A 174 -5.20 -5.62 -15.50
N GLY A 175 -4.41 -5.01 -14.61
CA GLY A 175 -2.95 -5.14 -14.61
C GLY A 175 -2.49 -6.59 -14.47
N THR A 176 -3.08 -7.35 -13.56
CA THR A 176 -2.75 -8.76 -13.30
C THR A 176 -3.09 -9.69 -14.46
N VAL A 177 -4.17 -9.42 -15.20
CA VAL A 177 -4.54 -10.22 -16.37
C VAL A 177 -3.72 -9.84 -17.60
N THR A 178 -3.50 -8.54 -17.82
CA THR A 178 -2.76 -8.03 -18.98
C THR A 178 -1.25 -8.21 -18.86
N GLY A 179 -0.71 -8.21 -17.63
CA GLY A 179 0.71 -8.35 -17.36
C GLY A 179 1.31 -9.62 -17.96
N PRO A 180 0.81 -10.83 -17.65
CA PRO A 180 1.29 -12.08 -18.24
C PRO A 180 1.24 -12.11 -19.77
N LEU A 181 0.17 -11.58 -20.38
CA LEU A 181 0.00 -11.54 -21.84
C LEU A 181 1.09 -10.68 -22.50
N ILE A 182 1.30 -9.47 -21.96
CA ILE A 182 2.30 -8.53 -22.46
C ILE A 182 3.72 -9.05 -22.16
N GLY A 183 3.94 -9.57 -20.96
CA GLY A 183 5.20 -10.15 -20.51
C GLY A 183 5.63 -11.34 -21.35
N ALA A 184 4.71 -12.27 -21.64
CA ALA A 184 4.96 -13.40 -22.54
C ALA A 184 5.34 -12.92 -23.96
N GLY A 185 4.58 -11.95 -24.49
CA GLY A 185 4.85 -11.38 -25.82
C GLY A 185 6.25 -10.78 -25.93
N PHE A 186 6.69 -10.01 -24.93
CA PHE A 186 8.03 -9.43 -24.91
C PHE A 186 9.13 -10.44 -24.66
N ALA A 187 8.91 -11.39 -23.73
CA ALA A 187 9.90 -12.41 -23.38
C ALA A 187 10.19 -13.36 -24.55
N GLN A 188 9.17 -13.67 -25.37
CA GLN A 188 9.30 -14.58 -26.51
C GLN A 188 9.78 -13.89 -27.80
N ASN A 189 9.28 -12.69 -28.11
CA ASN A 189 9.45 -12.11 -29.44
C ASN A 189 10.48 -10.97 -29.52
N VAL A 190 10.88 -10.37 -28.40
CA VAL A 190 11.74 -9.16 -28.40
C VAL A 190 12.92 -9.28 -27.46
N SER A 191 12.70 -9.11 -26.16
CA SER A 191 13.69 -9.22 -25.11
C SER A 191 12.99 -9.12 -23.76
N TRP A 192 13.42 -9.90 -22.78
CA TRP A 192 12.93 -9.79 -21.39
C TRP A 192 13.12 -8.38 -20.81
N ARG A 193 14.07 -7.58 -21.32
CA ARG A 193 14.32 -6.21 -20.83
C ARG A 193 13.14 -5.26 -21.04
N TRP A 194 12.29 -5.53 -22.03
CA TRP A 194 11.13 -4.69 -22.33
C TRP A 194 10.05 -4.70 -21.25
N ILE A 195 10.05 -5.71 -20.38
CA ILE A 195 9.16 -5.73 -19.20
C ILE A 195 9.43 -4.54 -18.27
N PHE A 196 10.66 -4.05 -18.24
CA PHE A 196 11.03 -2.86 -17.46
C PHE A 196 10.78 -1.57 -18.23
N TRP A 197 11.04 -1.57 -19.54
CA TRP A 197 10.85 -0.38 -20.38
C TRP A 197 9.39 0.05 -20.51
N ILE A 198 8.44 -0.89 -20.59
CA ILE A 198 7.02 -0.58 -20.73
C ILE A 198 6.45 0.20 -19.54
N ASN A 199 7.06 0.06 -18.36
CA ASN A 199 6.61 0.75 -17.15
C ASN A 199 6.89 2.27 -17.19
N LEU A 200 7.95 2.69 -17.87
CA LEU A 200 8.36 4.09 -17.94
C LEU A 200 7.32 5.00 -18.62
N PRO A 201 6.78 4.71 -19.82
CA PRO A 201 5.77 5.55 -20.43
C PRO A 201 4.48 5.61 -19.61
N ILE A 202 4.09 4.53 -18.93
CA ILE A 202 2.87 4.49 -18.10
C ILE A 202 3.06 5.39 -16.86
N ILE A 203 4.20 5.29 -16.18
CA ILE A 203 4.54 6.14 -15.05
C ILE A 203 4.67 7.61 -15.48
N ALA A 204 5.33 7.88 -16.61
CA ALA A 204 5.47 9.23 -17.14
C ALA A 204 4.09 9.86 -17.41
N LEU A 205 3.18 9.11 -18.03
CA LEU A 205 1.80 9.55 -18.26
C LEU A 205 1.09 9.86 -16.92
N GLY A 206 1.16 8.96 -15.95
CA GLY A 206 0.55 9.17 -14.64
C GLY A 206 1.12 10.38 -13.89
N VAL A 207 2.43 10.58 -13.92
CA VAL A 207 3.12 11.74 -13.33
C VAL A 207 2.69 13.05 -13.98
N VAL A 208 2.58 13.09 -15.32
CA VAL A 208 2.09 14.25 -16.07
C VAL A 208 0.63 14.54 -15.68
N MET A 209 -0.22 13.53 -15.61
CA MET A 209 -1.61 13.69 -15.16
C MET A 209 -1.69 14.21 -13.72
N ILE A 210 -0.87 13.70 -12.80
CA ILE A 210 -0.78 14.19 -11.42
C ILE A 210 -0.33 15.66 -11.37
N PHE A 211 0.57 16.07 -12.26
CA PHE A 211 1.00 17.46 -12.36
C PHE A 211 -0.16 18.41 -12.64
N PHE A 212 -1.00 18.09 -13.61
CA PHE A 212 -2.13 18.93 -14.00
C PHE A 212 -3.35 18.81 -13.08
N PHE A 213 -3.65 17.60 -12.59
CA PHE A 213 -4.95 17.32 -11.96
C PHE A 213 -4.89 17.18 -10.44
N LEU A 214 -3.75 16.80 -9.85
CA LEU A 214 -3.64 16.73 -8.40
C LEU A 214 -3.29 18.10 -7.84
N ARG A 215 -4.30 18.76 -7.27
CA ARG A 215 -4.13 20.06 -6.61
C ARG A 215 -3.38 19.88 -5.29
N GLN A 216 -2.26 20.57 -5.15
CA GLN A 216 -1.44 20.50 -3.94
C GLN A 216 -2.03 21.41 -2.86
N VAL A 217 -2.39 20.83 -1.72
CA VAL A 217 -2.56 21.59 -0.49
C VAL A 217 -1.15 21.77 0.11
N SER A 218 -0.65 23.00 0.09
CA SER A 218 0.67 23.32 0.65
C SER A 218 0.64 23.12 2.16
N VAL A 219 1.38 22.12 2.67
CA VAL A 219 1.62 21.98 4.10
C VAL A 219 2.59 23.08 4.54
N PRO A 220 2.22 24.00 5.45
CA PRO A 220 3.12 25.07 5.89
C PRO A 220 4.40 24.53 6.55
N GLY A 221 5.52 25.27 6.41
CA GLY A 221 6.79 24.98 7.10
C GLY A 221 7.95 24.60 6.17
N GLY A 222 9.16 25.02 6.56
CA GLY A 222 10.39 24.74 5.81
C GLY A 222 10.76 23.25 5.82
N VAL A 223 11.43 22.80 4.76
CA VAL A 223 11.88 21.40 4.56
C VAL A 223 12.67 20.88 5.76
N GLY A 224 13.60 21.69 6.32
CA GLY A 224 14.39 21.29 7.48
C GLY A 224 13.59 21.09 8.78
N ALA A 225 12.55 21.88 9.01
CA ALA A 225 11.67 21.70 10.17
C ALA A 225 10.78 20.46 10.02
N LYS A 226 10.34 20.18 8.79
CA LYS A 226 9.60 18.96 8.43
C LYS A 226 10.43 17.70 8.63
N LEU A 227 11.69 17.67 8.16
CA LEU A 227 12.60 16.54 8.38
C LEU A 227 12.83 16.24 9.86
N LYS A 228 12.89 17.26 10.72
CA LYS A 228 13.09 17.07 12.17
C LYS A 228 11.87 16.49 12.90
N ARG A 229 10.67 16.62 12.32
CA ARG A 229 9.42 16.08 12.91
C ARG A 229 9.23 14.61 12.62
N PHE A 230 9.84 14.09 11.57
CA PHE A 230 9.70 12.69 11.16
C PHE A 230 10.47 11.75 12.11
N ASP A 231 9.83 10.66 12.55
CA ASP A 231 10.48 9.64 13.36
C ASP A 231 11.38 8.74 12.49
N TRP A 232 12.58 9.24 12.21
CA TRP A 232 13.60 8.51 11.46
C TRP A 232 14.03 7.23 12.15
N LEU A 233 14.11 7.22 13.49
CA LEU A 233 14.55 6.05 14.24
C LEU A 233 13.45 4.98 14.26
N GLY A 234 12.20 5.36 14.51
CA GLY A 234 11.05 4.46 14.43
C GLY A 234 10.91 3.87 13.02
N SER A 235 11.01 4.70 11.99
CA SER A 235 10.98 4.24 10.59
C SER A 235 12.10 3.27 10.26
N PHE A 236 13.32 3.55 10.74
CA PHE A 236 14.46 2.66 10.53
C PHE A 236 14.29 1.34 11.26
N LEU A 237 13.86 1.36 12.53
CA LEU A 237 13.61 0.15 13.32
C LEU A 237 12.50 -0.70 12.68
N PHE A 238 11.38 -0.08 12.28
CA PHE A 238 10.32 -0.77 11.55
C PHE A 238 10.84 -1.39 10.25
N THR A 239 11.56 -0.61 9.45
CA THR A 239 12.08 -1.04 8.15
C THR A 239 13.08 -2.20 8.31
N ALA A 240 14.05 -2.06 9.22
CA ALA A 240 15.08 -3.06 9.46
C ALA A 240 14.51 -4.34 10.11
N GLY A 241 13.59 -4.20 11.05
CA GLY A 241 12.92 -5.30 11.73
C GLY A 241 12.04 -6.11 10.79
N SER A 242 11.14 -5.43 10.06
CA SER A 242 10.27 -6.08 9.07
C SER A 242 11.07 -6.69 7.92
N THR A 243 12.13 -6.03 7.44
CA THR A 243 13.02 -6.60 6.41
C THR A 243 13.70 -7.86 6.90
N SER A 244 14.27 -7.85 8.12
CA SER A 244 14.97 -9.02 8.67
C SER A 244 14.01 -10.19 8.89
N PHE A 245 12.82 -9.91 9.43
CA PHE A 245 11.79 -10.91 9.65
C PHE A 245 11.30 -11.53 8.34
N LEU A 246 10.89 -10.69 7.38
CA LEU A 246 10.40 -11.15 6.07
C LEU A 246 11.49 -11.84 5.26
N PHE A 247 12.74 -11.42 5.38
CA PHE A 247 13.87 -12.09 4.73
C PHE A 247 14.05 -13.51 5.29
N GLY A 248 14.09 -13.67 6.61
CA GLY A 248 14.20 -14.99 7.24
C GLY A 248 13.06 -15.93 6.85
N MET A 249 11.83 -15.41 6.85
CA MET A 249 10.64 -16.14 6.42
C MET A 249 10.67 -16.51 4.93
N SER A 250 11.16 -15.61 4.07
CA SER A 250 11.29 -15.88 2.63
C SER A 250 12.38 -16.90 2.29
N THR A 251 13.44 -17.01 3.10
CA THR A 251 14.54 -17.95 2.85
C THR A 251 14.32 -19.32 3.48
N GLY A 252 13.51 -19.39 4.55
CA GLY A 252 13.19 -20.61 5.26
C GLY A 252 12.41 -21.59 4.39
N GLY A 253 12.90 -22.83 4.27
CA GLY A 253 12.25 -23.90 3.50
C GLY A 253 12.47 -23.85 1.99
N VAL A 254 13.01 -22.75 1.45
CA VAL A 254 13.32 -22.59 0.02
C VAL A 254 14.82 -22.63 -0.23
N MET A 255 15.58 -21.77 0.46
CA MET A 255 17.02 -21.60 0.24
C MET A 255 17.85 -22.27 1.34
N TYR A 256 17.35 -22.22 2.56
CA TYR A 256 17.96 -22.85 3.73
C TYR A 256 16.88 -23.58 4.51
N GLU A 257 17.24 -24.67 5.17
CA GLU A 257 16.33 -25.36 6.09
C GLU A 257 15.81 -24.38 7.16
N TRP A 258 14.59 -24.63 7.65
CA TRP A 258 13.98 -23.84 8.72
C TRP A 258 14.81 -23.82 10.00
N SER A 259 15.51 -24.92 10.29
CA SER A 259 16.44 -25.11 11.41
C SER A 259 17.78 -24.40 11.21
N SER A 260 18.07 -23.90 10.00
CA SER A 260 19.34 -23.26 9.71
C SER A 260 19.45 -21.93 10.44
N PHE A 261 20.63 -21.69 11.04
CA PHE A 261 20.98 -20.42 11.66
C PHE A 261 20.76 -19.22 10.72
N ARG A 262 20.95 -19.42 9.40
CA ARG A 262 20.79 -18.37 8.38
C ARG A 262 19.34 -17.91 8.19
N SER A 263 18.36 -18.73 8.54
CA SER A 263 16.92 -18.38 8.49
C SER A 263 16.40 -17.94 9.87
N LEU A 264 16.81 -18.66 10.92
CA LEU A 264 16.38 -18.39 12.30
C LEU A 264 16.91 -17.07 12.84
N LEU A 265 18.18 -16.75 12.62
CA LEU A 265 18.79 -15.52 13.12
C LEU A 265 18.06 -14.26 12.63
N PRO A 266 17.88 -14.02 11.31
CA PRO A 266 17.18 -12.82 10.85
C PRO A 266 15.72 -12.77 11.29
N MET A 267 15.06 -13.93 11.42
CA MET A 267 13.68 -14.00 11.91
C MET A 267 13.58 -13.59 13.38
N ILE A 268 14.42 -14.16 14.25
CA ILE A 268 14.45 -13.84 15.69
C ILE A 268 14.87 -12.38 15.91
N LEU A 269 15.93 -11.92 15.23
CA LEU A 269 16.37 -10.52 15.30
C LEU A 269 15.27 -9.57 14.81
N GLY A 270 14.58 -9.92 13.72
CA GLY A 270 13.47 -9.13 13.19
C GLY A 270 12.35 -8.95 14.22
N VAL A 271 11.95 -10.04 14.91
CA VAL A 271 10.95 -9.97 16.00
C VAL A 271 11.42 -9.04 17.11
N PHE A 272 12.67 -9.18 17.59
CA PHE A 272 13.20 -8.31 18.64
C PHE A 272 13.24 -6.83 18.23
N ILE A 273 13.61 -6.53 16.98
CA ILE A 273 13.64 -5.16 16.47
C ILE A 273 12.22 -4.60 16.33
N ILE A 274 11.24 -5.38 15.86
CA ILE A 274 9.84 -4.96 15.77
C ILE A 274 9.25 -4.71 17.17
N VAL A 275 9.55 -5.57 18.14
CA VAL A 275 9.16 -5.36 19.54
C VAL A 275 9.82 -4.09 20.09
N GLY A 276 11.11 -3.88 19.81
CA GLY A 276 11.82 -2.65 20.14
C GLY A 276 11.22 -1.40 19.52
N PHE A 277 10.78 -1.48 18.26
CA PHE A 277 10.02 -0.44 17.57
C PHE A 277 8.71 -0.12 18.30
N GLY A 278 7.94 -1.13 18.71
CA GLY A 278 6.72 -0.94 19.49
C GLY A 278 6.99 -0.20 20.81
N PHE A 279 8.06 -0.54 21.53
CA PHE A 279 8.47 0.18 22.74
C PHE A 279 8.90 1.63 22.45
N TRP A 280 9.66 1.85 21.38
CA TRP A 280 10.08 3.18 20.95
C TRP A 280 8.87 4.07 20.63
N GLU A 281 7.93 3.56 19.85
CA GLU A 281 6.75 4.29 19.42
C GLU A 281 5.81 4.61 20.58
N LEU A 282 5.65 3.67 21.53
CA LEU A 282 4.82 3.87 22.71
C LEU A 282 5.39 4.92 23.68
N LYS A 283 6.72 4.99 23.86
CA LYS A 283 7.33 5.81 24.91
C LYS A 283 8.05 7.09 24.43
N PHE A 284 8.64 7.09 23.24
CA PHE A 284 9.60 8.12 22.83
C PHE A 284 9.21 8.88 21.55
N ALA A 285 8.32 8.34 20.72
CA ALA A 285 7.91 9.01 19.48
C ALA A 285 7.03 10.23 19.75
N ASN A 286 7.48 11.40 19.26
CA ASN A 286 6.73 12.66 19.31
C ASN A 286 5.60 12.70 18.26
N GLU A 287 5.86 12.14 17.07
CA GLU A 287 4.86 11.91 16.02
C GLU A 287 4.94 10.44 15.61
N PRO A 288 4.14 9.56 16.23
CA PRO A 288 4.20 8.12 15.93
C PRO A 288 3.73 7.85 14.50
N LEU A 289 4.34 6.84 13.85
CA LEU A 289 3.91 6.34 12.54
C LEU A 289 2.54 5.66 12.64
N ILE A 290 2.28 5.00 13.77
CA ILE A 290 1.03 4.33 14.11
C ILE A 290 0.37 5.08 15.25
N ASP A 291 -0.82 5.64 14.99
CA ASP A 291 -1.59 6.30 16.03
C ASP A 291 -1.97 5.31 17.15
N LYS A 292 -1.58 5.62 18.38
CA LYS A 292 -1.84 4.82 19.58
C LYS A 292 -3.35 4.63 19.83
N GLY A 293 -4.17 5.57 19.38
CA GLY A 293 -5.63 5.50 19.49
C GLY A 293 -6.24 4.31 18.74
N ILE A 294 -5.53 3.78 17.74
CA ILE A 294 -5.95 2.59 16.97
C ILE A 294 -6.05 1.35 17.88
N PHE A 295 -5.12 1.20 18.82
CA PHE A 295 -5.08 0.05 19.73
C PHE A 295 -6.04 0.20 20.92
N ASN A 296 -6.75 1.32 21.04
CA ASN A 296 -7.69 1.52 22.14
C ASN A 296 -9.08 0.94 21.83
N ASN A 297 -9.36 0.59 20.57
CA ASN A 297 -10.65 0.03 20.16
C ASN A 297 -10.51 -1.44 19.78
N TRP A 298 -11.24 -2.31 20.49
CA TRP A 298 -11.27 -3.75 20.22
C TRP A 298 -11.72 -4.07 18.79
N THR A 299 -12.65 -3.28 18.23
CA THR A 299 -13.10 -3.44 16.84
C THR A 299 -11.95 -3.22 15.84
N MET A 300 -11.05 -2.26 16.11
CA MET A 300 -9.89 -2.02 15.26
C MET A 300 -8.88 -3.16 15.38
N ILE A 301 -8.56 -3.61 16.60
CA ILE A 301 -7.65 -4.75 16.83
C ILE A 301 -8.17 -6.01 16.12
N ALA A 302 -9.45 -6.33 16.29
CA ALA A 302 -10.08 -7.47 15.63
C ALA A 302 -9.98 -7.37 14.10
N ASN A 303 -10.16 -6.16 13.54
CA ASN A 303 -10.04 -5.93 12.10
C ASN A 303 -8.60 -6.14 11.59
N TYR A 304 -7.57 -5.73 12.33
CA TYR A 304 -6.17 -6.01 11.96
C TYR A 304 -5.86 -7.50 12.01
N ILE A 305 -6.30 -8.20 13.06
CA ILE A 305 -6.13 -9.65 13.18
C ILE A 305 -6.81 -10.35 12.00
N MET A 306 -8.05 -9.98 11.68
CA MET A 306 -8.77 -10.52 10.53
C MET A 306 -8.03 -10.24 9.21
N THR A 307 -7.45 -9.05 9.04
CA THR A 307 -6.68 -8.69 7.84
C THR A 307 -5.43 -9.58 7.69
N VAL A 308 -4.74 -9.90 8.78
CA VAL A 308 -3.59 -10.82 8.78
C VAL A 308 -4.02 -12.23 8.34
N PHE A 309 -5.09 -12.77 8.93
CA PHE A 309 -5.61 -14.08 8.52
C PHE A 309 -6.11 -14.10 7.08
N HIS A 310 -6.80 -13.04 6.65
CA HIS A 310 -7.25 -12.88 5.28
C HIS A 310 -6.07 -12.91 4.30
N GLY A 311 -5.01 -12.16 4.57
CA GLY A 311 -3.79 -12.16 3.76
C GLY A 311 -3.15 -13.55 3.68
N MET A 312 -2.99 -14.23 4.82
CA MET A 312 -2.43 -15.59 4.84
C MET A 312 -3.24 -16.57 3.99
N ILE A 313 -4.58 -16.55 4.13
CA ILE A 313 -5.47 -17.43 3.37
C ILE A 313 -5.42 -17.10 1.88
N LEU A 314 -5.55 -15.82 1.51
CA LEU A 314 -5.59 -15.37 0.12
C LEU A 314 -4.33 -15.78 -0.63
N TRP A 315 -3.15 -15.48 -0.07
CA TRP A 315 -1.88 -15.82 -0.72
C TRP A 315 -1.64 -17.33 -0.73
N SER A 316 -2.01 -18.06 0.33
CA SER A 316 -1.88 -19.53 0.34
C SER A 316 -2.71 -20.19 -0.76
N ILE A 317 -3.96 -19.76 -0.95
CA ILE A 317 -4.83 -20.26 -2.02
C ILE A 317 -4.26 -19.92 -3.40
N LEU A 318 -3.77 -18.68 -3.59
CA LEU A 318 -3.22 -18.24 -4.86
C LEU A 318 -1.98 -19.07 -5.25
N TYR A 319 -1.08 -19.35 -4.31
CA TYR A 319 0.08 -20.22 -4.56
C TYR A 319 -0.31 -21.69 -4.76
N PHE A 320 -1.32 -22.19 -4.05
CA PHE A 320 -1.80 -23.57 -4.23
C PHE A 320 -2.43 -23.80 -5.61
N LEU A 321 -3.19 -22.83 -6.13
CA LEU A 321 -3.85 -22.93 -7.44
C LEU A 321 -2.91 -22.67 -8.63
N ALA A 322 -1.78 -22.00 -8.41
CA ALA A 322 -0.80 -21.72 -9.45
C ALA A 322 0.17 -22.88 -9.72
N CYS A 323 0.19 -23.90 -8.86
CA CYS A 323 0.94 -25.15 -9.00
C CYS A 323 0.05 -26.27 -9.53
#